data_AF-A0AAJ2YY87-F1
#
_entry.id   AF-A0AAJ2YY87-F1
#
_cell.length_a   1.000
_cell.length_b   1.000
_cell.length_c   1.000
_cell.angle_alpha   90.00
_cell.angle_beta   90.00
_cell.angle_gamma   90.00
#
_symmetry.space_group_name_H-M   'P 1'
#
loop_
_entity.id
_entity.type
_entity.pdbx_description
1 polymer ?
#
loop_
_entity_poly.entity_id
_entity_poly.type
_entity_poly.pdbx_seq_one_letter_code
_entity_poly.pdbx_strand_id
1 'polypeptide(L)'
;MFGFGVKKLDVQVDELLNSISSKVDDSKYPDAAKLVKKAIDDHENNHQLPQTVANKLTNSLRFLKLDDEKKLPDSISEEISELRNLINKGGVGYVSHGAQSLTSQYQL
;
A
#
# COMPACT_ATOMS: atom_id res chain seq x y z
N MET A 1 21.19 -8.49 16.48
CA MET A 1 19.81 -9.03 16.56
C MET A 1 18.87 -8.07 15.82
N PHE A 2 18.82 -8.16 14.49
CA PHE A 2 17.92 -7.34 13.65
C PHE A 2 16.81 -8.26 13.14
N GLY A 3 15.70 -8.39 13.88
CA GLY A 3 14.65 -9.34 13.51
C GLY A 3 13.25 -9.10 14.07
N PHE A 4 13.10 -8.24 15.09
CA PHE A 4 11.80 -8.02 15.73
C PHE A 4 10.95 -6.89 15.11
N GLY A 5 11.56 -5.94 14.40
CA GLY A 5 10.83 -4.84 13.75
C GLY A 5 10.22 -5.21 12.40
N VAL A 6 10.94 -6.01 11.60
CA VAL A 6 10.55 -6.34 10.21
C VAL A 6 9.33 -7.27 10.17
N LYS A 7 9.29 -8.29 11.05
CA LYS A 7 8.14 -9.21 11.14
C LYS A 7 6.84 -8.52 11.56
N LYS A 8 6.91 -7.41 12.30
CA LYS A 8 5.72 -6.64 12.66
C LYS A 8 5.20 -5.81 11.49
N LEU A 9 6.10 -5.25 10.69
CA LEU A 9 5.70 -4.43 9.55
C LEU A 9 5.07 -5.28 8.43
N ASP A 10 5.64 -6.46 8.19
CA ASP A 10 5.12 -7.41 7.20
C ASP A 10 3.67 -7.80 7.48
N VAL A 11 3.38 -8.19 8.73
CA VAL A 11 2.03 -8.52 9.19
C VAL A 11 1.10 -7.30 9.15
N GLN A 12 1.57 -6.11 9.54
CA GLN A 12 0.75 -4.89 9.51
C GLN A 12 0.37 -4.48 8.09
N VAL A 13 1.29 -4.60 7.13
CA VAL A 13 0.98 -4.32 5.72
C VAL A 13 -0.01 -5.36 5.20
N ASP A 14 0.17 -6.64 5.53
CA ASP A 14 -0.75 -7.70 5.14
C ASP A 14 -2.18 -7.48 5.68
N GLU A 15 -2.32 -7.15 6.97
CA GLU A 15 -3.59 -6.83 7.61
C GLU A 15 -4.29 -5.64 6.93
N LEU A 16 -3.53 -4.59 6.59
CA LEU A 16 -4.05 -3.42 5.90
C LEU A 16 -4.48 -3.72 4.47
N LEU A 17 -3.69 -4.51 3.73
CA LEU A 17 -4.04 -4.94 2.37
C LEU A 17 -5.35 -5.75 2.37
N ASN A 18 -5.48 -6.69 3.29
CA ASN A 18 -6.69 -7.50 3.46
C ASN A 18 -7.89 -6.66 3.89
N SER A 19 -7.71 -5.70 4.82
CA SER A 19 -8.79 -4.78 5.22
C SER A 19 -9.28 -3.95 4.04
N ILE A 20 -8.36 -3.33 3.29
CA ILE A 20 -8.71 -2.55 2.09
C ILE A 20 -9.41 -3.44 1.06
N SER A 21 -8.88 -4.63 0.78
CA SER A 21 -9.49 -5.57 -0.18
C SER A 21 -10.90 -5.97 0.21
N SER A 22 -11.21 -6.09 1.51
CA SER A 22 -12.55 -6.43 1.98
C SER A 22 -13.57 -5.28 1.82
N LYS A 23 -13.08 -4.03 1.80
CA LYS A 23 -13.88 -2.81 1.72
C LYS A 23 -14.02 -2.27 0.29
N VAL A 24 -13.16 -2.69 -0.63
CA VAL A 24 -13.20 -2.31 -2.04
C VAL A 24 -14.04 -3.33 -2.81
N ASP A 25 -15.23 -2.90 -3.21
CA ASP A 25 -16.13 -3.69 -4.05
C ASP A 25 -15.69 -3.63 -5.52
N ASP A 26 -15.17 -4.74 -6.06
CA ASP A 26 -14.68 -4.86 -7.44
C ASP A 26 -15.69 -4.40 -8.50
N SER A 27 -17.00 -4.52 -8.23
CA SER A 27 -18.05 -4.11 -9.18
C SER A 27 -18.25 -2.60 -9.23
N LYS A 28 -17.95 -1.90 -8.14
CA LYS A 28 -18.12 -0.44 -8.01
C LYS A 28 -16.82 0.32 -8.19
N TYR A 29 -15.70 -0.26 -7.76
CA TYR A 29 -14.38 0.35 -7.77
C TYR A 29 -13.35 -0.56 -8.45
N PRO A 30 -13.56 -0.93 -9.73
CA PRO A 30 -12.76 -1.94 -10.41
C PRO A 30 -11.28 -1.58 -10.50
N ASP A 31 -10.96 -0.29 -10.64
CA ASP A 31 -9.58 0.19 -10.70
C ASP A 31 -8.90 0.12 -9.34
N ALA A 32 -9.59 0.51 -8.26
CA ALA A 32 -9.07 0.38 -6.90
C ALA A 32 -8.83 -1.10 -6.55
N ALA A 33 -9.77 -1.99 -6.91
CA ALA A 33 -9.65 -3.42 -6.68
C ALA A 33 -8.42 -4.02 -7.38
N LYS A 34 -8.18 -3.66 -8.65
CA LYS A 34 -6.98 -4.09 -9.39
C LYS A 34 -5.69 -3.65 -8.71
N LEU A 35 -5.64 -2.40 -8.23
CA LEU A 35 -4.47 -1.87 -7.52
C LEU A 35 -4.20 -2.64 -6.23
N VAL A 36 -5.24 -2.91 -5.44
CA VAL A 36 -5.14 -3.65 -4.17
C VAL A 36 -4.71 -5.09 -4.42
N LYS A 37 -5.31 -5.77 -5.40
CA LYS A 37 -4.93 -7.13 -5.78
C LYS A 37 -3.46 -7.22 -6.22
N LYS A 38 -2.98 -6.24 -6.98
CA LYS A 38 -1.58 -6.18 -7.40
C LYS A 38 -0.64 -5.94 -6.22
N ALA A 39 -1.06 -5.17 -5.23
CA ALA A 39 -0.31 -4.96 -4.00
C ALA A 39 -0.21 -6.24 -3.16
N ILE A 40 -1.30 -7.01 -3.03
CA ILE A 40 -1.31 -8.32 -2.37
C ILE A 40 -0.37 -9.29 -3.09
N ASP A 41 -0.48 -9.40 -4.41
CA ASP A 41 0.40 -10.27 -5.22
C ASP A 41 1.89 -9.89 -5.07
N ASP A 42 2.19 -8.60 -5.05
CA ASP A 42 3.56 -8.12 -4.86
C ASP A 42 4.11 -8.43 -3.46
N HIS A 43 3.25 -8.39 -2.44
CA HIS A 43 3.60 -8.68 -1.05
C HIS A 43 3.79 -10.18 -0.81
N GLU A 44 2.82 -10.99 -1.21
CA GLU A 44 2.78 -12.43 -0.92
C GLU A 44 3.63 -13.26 -1.90
N ASN A 45 3.53 -12.98 -3.21
CA ASN A 45 4.12 -13.83 -4.24
C ASN A 45 5.45 -13.29 -4.75
N ASN A 46 5.55 -11.97 -4.98
CA ASN A 46 6.77 -11.35 -5.48
C ASN A 46 7.75 -10.94 -4.37
N HIS A 47 7.41 -11.20 -3.10
CA HIS A 47 8.24 -10.95 -1.92
C HIS A 47 8.82 -9.53 -1.88
N GLN A 48 8.08 -8.54 -2.37
CA GLN A 48 8.51 -7.15 -2.29
C GLN A 48 8.52 -6.69 -0.84
N LEU A 49 9.42 -5.76 -0.53
CA LEU A 49 9.49 -5.21 0.82
C LEU A 49 8.16 -4.53 1.20
N PRO A 50 7.66 -4.72 2.44
CA PRO A 50 6.36 -4.16 2.87
C PRO A 50 6.26 -2.65 2.65
N GLN A 51 7.36 -1.90 2.88
CA GLN A 51 7.42 -0.45 2.63
C GLN A 51 7.23 -0.10 1.15
N THR A 52 7.73 -0.95 0.25
CA THR A 52 7.61 -0.75 -1.20
C THR A 52 6.18 -0.93 -1.65
N VAL A 53 5.53 -2.00 -1.17
CA VAL A 53 4.12 -2.29 -1.45
C VAL A 53 3.23 -1.19 -0.90
N ALA A 54 3.43 -0.80 0.37
CA ALA A 54 2.68 0.30 1.00
C ALA A 54 2.83 1.60 0.20
N ASN A 55 4.05 1.98 -0.19
CA ASN A 55 4.28 3.21 -0.94
C ASN A 55 3.63 3.18 -2.34
N LYS A 56 3.78 2.07 -3.07
CA LYS A 56 3.15 1.89 -4.39
C LYS A 56 1.63 1.97 -4.29
N LEU A 57 1.03 1.26 -3.34
CA LEU A 57 -0.43 1.25 -3.19
C LEU A 57 -0.95 2.62 -2.78
N THR A 58 -0.37 3.26 -1.75
CA THR A 58 -0.78 4.60 -1.30
C THR A 58 -0.69 5.62 -2.42
N ASN A 59 0.37 5.62 -3.22
CA ASN A 59 0.50 6.52 -4.36
C ASN A 59 -0.55 6.22 -5.44
N SER A 60 -0.74 4.96 -5.79
CA SER A 60 -1.70 4.56 -6.83
C SER A 60 -3.13 4.96 -6.48
N LEU A 61 -3.54 4.70 -5.23
CA LEU A 61 -4.85 5.08 -4.72
C LEU A 61 -5.02 6.60 -4.65
N ARG A 62 -3.95 7.34 -4.29
CA ARG A 62 -3.97 8.81 -4.32
C ARG A 62 -4.17 9.35 -5.74
N PHE A 63 -3.46 8.81 -6.73
CA PHE A 63 -3.64 9.22 -8.13
C PHE A 63 -5.04 8.89 -8.63
N LEU A 64 -5.58 7.72 -8.28
CA LEU A 64 -6.93 7.34 -8.64
C LEU A 64 -7.97 8.30 -8.04
N LYS A 65 -7.80 8.72 -6.78
CA LYS A 65 -8.66 9.73 -6.13
C LYS A 65 -8.51 11.13 -6.74
N LEU A 66 -7.33 11.50 -7.22
CA LEU A 66 -7.10 12.79 -7.89
C LEU A 66 -7.74 12.84 -9.29
N ASP A 67 -7.83 11.69 -9.96
CA ASP A 67 -8.48 11.56 -11.27
C ASP A 67 -10.02 11.66 -11.14
N ASP A 68 -10.59 10.89 -10.20
CA ASP A 68 -12.00 10.99 -9.83
C ASP A 68 -12.19 10.49 -8.38
N GLU A 69 -12.71 11.36 -7.52
CA GLU A 69 -12.93 11.04 -6.11
C GLU A 69 -13.87 9.84 -5.91
N LYS A 70 -14.79 9.59 -6.86
CA LYS A 70 -15.72 8.47 -6.81
C LYS A 70 -15.09 7.12 -7.13
N LYS A 71 -13.82 7.08 -7.56
CA LYS A 71 -13.11 5.83 -7.85
C LYS A 71 -12.50 5.17 -6.61
N LEU A 72 -12.57 5.82 -5.46
CA LEU A 72 -12.20 5.25 -4.18
C LEU A 72 -13.38 5.26 -3.21
N PRO A 73 -13.59 4.20 -2.43
CA PRO A 73 -14.51 4.25 -1.31
C PRO A 73 -13.93 5.09 -0.16
N ASP A 74 -14.75 5.92 0.50
CA ASP A 74 -14.31 6.70 1.66
C ASP A 74 -13.97 5.81 2.88
N SER A 75 -14.52 4.60 2.92
CA SER A 75 -14.35 3.62 4.00
C SER A 75 -12.93 3.08 4.17
N ILE A 76 -12.04 3.31 3.18
CA ILE A 76 -10.63 2.89 3.23
C ILE A 76 -9.66 4.04 3.55
N SER A 77 -10.18 5.23 3.87
CA SER A 77 -9.35 6.42 4.13
C SER A 77 -8.47 6.28 5.38
N GLU A 78 -8.94 5.57 6.40
CA GLU A 78 -8.17 5.25 7.60
C GLU A 78 -6.99 4.32 7.26
N GLU A 79 -7.23 3.23 6.54
CA GLU A 79 -6.17 2.28 6.15
C GLU A 79 -5.12 2.92 5.23
N ILE A 80 -5.52 3.80 4.32
CA ILE A 80 -4.58 4.56 3.48
C ILE A 80 -3.70 5.46 4.36
N SER A 81 -4.28 6.07 5.40
CA SER A 81 -3.53 6.90 6.35
C SER A 81 -2.58 6.06 7.19
N GLU A 82 -2.98 4.86 7.59
CA GLU A 82 -2.13 3.91 8.30
C GLU A 82 -0.97 3.40 7.44
N LEU A 83 -1.22 2.99 6.20
CA LEU A 83 -0.16 2.64 5.24
C LEU A 83 0.86 3.78 5.10
N ARG A 84 0.40 5.02 4.98
CA ARG A 84 1.27 6.20 4.90
C ARG A 84 2.07 6.42 6.18
N ASN A 85 1.48 6.18 7.34
CA ASN A 85 2.18 6.27 8.62
C ASN A 85 3.25 5.20 8.78
N LEU A 86 3.04 4.00 8.25
CA LEU A 86 4.04 2.93 8.24
C LEU A 86 5.28 3.32 7.41
N ILE A 87 5.07 3.95 6.25
CA ILE A 87 6.16 4.50 5.43
C ILE A 87 6.96 5.53 6.23
N ASN A 88 6.28 6.47 6.90
CA ASN A 88 6.92 7.54 7.67
C ASN A 88 7.65 7.02 8.92
N LYS A 89 7.09 6.05 9.64
CA LYS A 89 7.70 5.42 10.83
C LYS A 89 8.87 4.50 10.47
N GLY A 90 8.81 3.83 9.32
CA GLY A 90 9.93 3.07 8.75
C GLY A 90 11.07 3.97 8.22
N GLY A 91 10.79 5.24 7.92
CA GLY A 91 11.76 6.18 7.35
C GLY A 91 12.78 6.79 8.33
N VAL A 92 12.55 6.72 9.65
CA VAL A 92 13.44 7.37 10.65
C VAL A 92 14.77 6.63 10.83
N GLY A 93 14.98 5.47 10.18
CA GLY A 93 16.24 4.73 10.21
C GLY A 93 16.66 4.08 8.88
N TYR A 94 15.89 4.24 7.82
CA TYR A 94 16.15 3.61 6.51
C TYR A 94 16.37 4.69 5.44
N VAL A 95 17.43 5.49 5.62
CA VAL A 95 17.88 6.41 4.56
C VAL A 95 18.88 5.68 3.65
N SER A 96 18.34 5.13 2.57
CA SER A 96 18.94 4.89 1.24
C SER A 96 20.17 3.99 1.07
N HIS A 97 20.01 2.95 0.25
CA HIS A 97 20.91 2.64 -0.88
C HIS A 97 20.06 2.06 -2.03
N GLY A 98 19.68 2.91 -2.98
CA GLY A 98 18.81 2.57 -4.10
C GLY A 98 17.55 3.43 -4.06
N ALA A 99 17.42 4.34 -5.02
CA ALA A 99 16.29 5.24 -5.16
C ALA A 99 15.00 4.44 -5.33
N GLN A 100 14.34 4.08 -4.23
CA GLN A 100 12.91 3.76 -4.27
C GLN A 100 12.21 5.07 -4.55
N SER A 101 11.85 5.27 -5.83
CA SER A 101 11.22 6.51 -6.24
C SER A 101 10.03 6.79 -5.32
N LEU A 102 10.03 7.97 -4.70
CA LEU A 102 8.88 8.50 -3.96
C LEU A 102 7.62 8.59 -4.85
N THR A 103 7.77 8.36 -6.16
CA THR A 103 6.71 8.30 -7.18
C THR A 103 6.37 6.87 -7.65
N SER A 104 6.92 5.81 -7.04
CA SER A 104 6.57 4.46 -7.47
C SER A 104 5.08 4.22 -7.23
N GLN A 105 4.38 3.81 -8.28
CA GLN A 105 2.95 3.53 -8.31
C GLN A 105 2.71 2.36 -9.25
N TYR A 106 1.61 1.64 -9.02
CA TYR A 106 1.11 0.68 -9.97
C TYR A 106 0.51 1.38 -11.17
N GLN A 107 0.85 0.87 -12.35
CA GLN A 107 0.15 1.20 -13.59
C GLN A 107 -1.05 0.27 -13.71
N LEU A 108 -2.20 0.88 -14.01
CA LEU A 108 -3.47 0.25 -14.35
C LEU A 108 -3.54 -0.06 -15.85
#